data_AF-A0AA42CKZ8-F1
#
_entry.id   AF-A0AA42CKZ8-F1
#
_cell.length_a   1.000
_cell.length_b   1.000
_cell.length_c   1.000
_cell.angle_alpha   90.00
_cell.angle_beta   90.00
_cell.angle_gamma   90.00
#
_symmetry.space_group_name_H-M   'P 1'
#
loop_
_entity.id
_entity.type
_entity.pdbx_description
1 polymer ?
#
loop_
_entity_poly.entity_id
_entity_poly.type
_entity_poly.pdbx_seq_one_letter_code
_entity_poly.pdbx_strand_id
1 'polypeptide(L)'
;MEWGAEEDFLLGLLAEGDIPAALLSRPSLKRHLLPIWDAFHALAGDRQLGMGIGPIPFTAIDRYAGRFGIDDRDEFHRFHALISAMDAAHQKHWADKVRDAARG
;
A
#
# COMPACT_ATOMS: atom_id res chain seq x y z
N MET A 1 -20.26 5.27 15.01
CA MET A 1 -19.97 4.96 13.60
C MET A 1 -21.07 4.00 13.18
N GLU A 2 -22.17 4.53 12.64
CA GLU A 2 -23.38 3.75 12.33
C GLU A 2 -23.29 3.25 10.89
N TRP A 3 -23.07 1.95 10.73
CA TRP A 3 -23.00 1.28 9.42
C TRP A 3 -24.37 0.70 8.99
N GLY A 4 -25.47 1.06 9.66
CA GLY A 4 -26.74 0.33 9.57
C GLY A 4 -27.34 0.22 8.16
N ALA A 5 -27.41 1.32 7.40
CA ALA A 5 -28.00 1.30 6.06
C ALA A 5 -27.09 0.66 4.99
N GLU A 6 -25.76 0.75 5.17
CA GLU A 6 -24.79 0.12 4.27
C GLU A 6 -24.66 -1.39 4.54
N GLU A 7 -24.81 -1.81 5.80
CA GLU A 7 -24.76 -3.22 6.21
C GLU A 7 -25.95 -4.01 5.65
N ASP A 8 -27.17 -3.48 5.77
CA ASP A 8 -28.38 -4.11 5.22
C ASP A 8 -28.31 -4.23 3.69
N PHE A 9 -27.73 -3.23 3.02
CA PHE A 9 -27.48 -3.25 1.58
C PHE A 9 -26.48 -4.35 1.19
N LEU A 10 -25.36 -4.46 1.92
CA LEU A 10 -24.34 -5.48 1.65
C LEU A 10 -24.84 -6.90 1.95
N LEU A 11 -25.65 -7.08 3.01
CA LEU A 11 -26.27 -8.36 3.36
C LEU A 11 -27.33 -8.77 2.33
N GLY A 12 -28.12 -7.82 1.82
CA GLY A 12 -29.07 -8.06 0.73
C GLY A 12 -28.38 -8.57 -0.54
N LEU A 13 -27.29 -7.90 -0.94
CA LEU A 13 -26.51 -8.30 -2.12
C LEU A 13 -25.87 -9.69 -1.96
N LEU A 14 -25.39 -10.02 -0.76
CA LEU A 14 -24.84 -11.34 -0.43
C LEU A 14 -25.92 -12.43 -0.48
N ALA A 15 -27.15 -12.14 -0.01
CA ALA A 15 -28.28 -13.06 -0.03
C ALA A 15 -28.83 -13.31 -1.45
N GLU A 16 -28.70 -12.34 -2.35
CA GLU A 16 -29.08 -12.44 -3.76
C GLU A 16 -28.01 -13.17 -4.61
N GLY A 17 -26.84 -13.47 -4.02
CA GLY A 17 -25.73 -14.16 -4.67
C GLY A 17 -24.89 -13.25 -5.58
N ASP A 18 -25.23 -11.97 -5.66
CA ASP A 18 -24.52 -10.98 -6.47
C ASP A 18 -23.32 -10.44 -5.69
N ILE A 19 -22.16 -11.01 -5.95
CA ILE A 19 -20.89 -10.45 -5.45
C ILE A 19 -20.69 -9.09 -6.13
N PRO A 20 -20.56 -7.97 -5.38
CA PRO A 20 -20.34 -6.67 -5.96
C PRO A 20 -19.14 -6.70 -6.90
N ALA A 21 -19.25 -6.07 -8.08
CA ALA A 21 -18.17 -6.02 -9.07
C ALA A 21 -16.84 -5.48 -8.50
N ALA A 22 -16.92 -4.63 -7.47
CA ALA A 22 -15.76 -4.14 -6.73
C ALA A 22 -15.01 -5.23 -5.93
N LEU A 23 -15.71 -6.26 -5.43
CA LEU A 23 -15.09 -7.41 -4.77
C LEU A 23 -14.50 -8.41 -5.77
N LEU A 24 -15.13 -8.57 -6.94
CA LEU A 24 -14.61 -9.42 -8.02
C LEU A 24 -13.33 -8.87 -8.66
N SER A 25 -13.18 -7.55 -8.68
CA SER A 25 -11.98 -6.86 -9.21
C SER A 25 -10.90 -6.62 -8.16
N ARG A 26 -11.08 -7.10 -6.93
CA ARG A 26 -10.09 -6.94 -5.86
C ARG A 26 -8.80 -7.69 -6.22
N PRO A 27 -7.65 -7.01 -6.26
CA PRO A 27 -6.38 -7.69 -6.54
C PRO A 27 -6.06 -8.69 -5.43
N SER A 28 -5.73 -9.93 -5.82
CA SER A 28 -5.25 -10.97 -4.90
C SER A 28 -3.73 -10.85 -4.74
N LEU A 29 -3.28 -10.56 -3.52
CA LEU A 29 -1.86 -10.49 -3.20
C LEU A 29 -1.33 -11.90 -2.89
N LYS A 30 -0.26 -12.31 -3.60
CA LYS A 30 0.38 -13.61 -3.35
C LYS A 30 0.96 -13.64 -1.93
N ARG A 31 0.80 -14.76 -1.23
CA ARG A 31 1.22 -14.91 0.19
C ARG A 31 2.66 -14.50 0.48
N HIS A 32 3.59 -14.79 -0.45
CA HIS A 32 5.01 -14.43 -0.28
C HIS A 32 5.29 -12.92 -0.42
N LEU A 33 4.33 -12.12 -0.89
CA LEU A 33 4.44 -10.66 -0.99
C LEU A 33 3.84 -9.94 0.22
N LEU A 34 3.13 -10.66 1.10
CA LEU A 34 2.57 -10.06 2.33
C LEU A 34 3.64 -9.36 3.19
N PRO A 35 4.83 -9.96 3.44
CA PRO A 35 5.85 -9.28 4.25
C PRO A 35 6.33 -7.96 3.63
N ILE A 36 6.39 -7.89 2.30
CA ILE A 36 6.77 -6.67 1.56
C ILE A 36 5.68 -5.62 1.67
N TRP A 37 4.41 -6.04 1.54
CA TRP A 37 3.25 -5.17 1.70
C TRP A 37 3.17 -4.58 3.11
N ASP A 38 3.33 -5.41 4.13
CA ASP A 38 3.32 -5.00 5.53
C ASP A 38 4.48 -4.02 5.81
N ALA A 39 5.68 -4.33 5.29
CA ALA A 39 6.83 -3.45 5.42
C ALA A 39 6.61 -2.08 4.76
N PHE A 40 6.03 -2.05 3.57
CA PHE A 40 5.70 -0.80 2.88
C PHE A 40 4.76 0.08 3.71
N HIS A 41 3.74 -0.51 4.32
CA HIS A 41 2.83 0.22 5.20
C HIS A 41 3.47 0.64 6.52
N ALA A 42 4.33 -0.19 7.11
CA ALA A 42 5.06 0.16 8.33
C ALA A 42 6.01 1.34 8.10
N LEU A 43 6.71 1.37 6.96
CA LEU A 43 7.65 2.42 6.58
C LEU A 43 6.97 3.69 6.03
N ALA A 44 5.66 3.63 5.78
CA ALA A 44 4.92 4.71 5.16
C ALA A 44 4.98 6.04 5.96
N GLY A 45 5.08 5.94 7.28
CA GLY A 45 5.17 7.07 8.20
C GLY A 45 6.55 7.73 8.26
N ASP A 46 7.60 7.04 7.78
CA ASP A 46 8.97 7.57 7.79
C ASP A 46 9.26 8.50 6.61
N ARG A 47 8.27 8.68 5.71
CA ARG A 47 8.40 9.61 4.59
C ARG A 47 8.60 11.03 5.09
N GLN A 48 9.57 11.72 4.49
CA GLN A 48 9.73 13.14 4.73
C GLN A 48 8.54 13.90 4.16
N LEU A 49 7.89 14.67 5.03
CA LEU A 49 6.83 15.60 4.68
C LEU A 49 7.45 16.99 4.51
N GLY A 50 7.28 17.59 3.33
CA GLY A 50 7.83 18.91 2.99
C GLY A 50 7.11 19.52 1.80
N MET A 51 7.84 20.08 0.83
CA MET A 51 7.29 20.60 -0.44
C MET A 51 6.72 19.50 -1.38
N GLY A 52 6.49 18.29 -0.86
CA GLY A 52 5.99 17.12 -1.56
C GLY A 52 6.10 15.86 -0.69
N ILE A 53 5.56 14.75 -1.18
CA ILE A 53 5.78 13.42 -0.60
C ILE A 53 7.15 12.93 -1.10
N GLY A 54 8.15 12.96 -0.22
CA GLY A 54 9.47 12.41 -0.53
C GLY A 54 9.49 10.87 -0.49
N PRO A 55 10.56 10.25 -1.03
CA PRO A 55 10.71 8.81 -0.96
C PRO A 55 10.89 8.32 0.48
N ILE A 56 10.53 7.05 0.73
CA ILE A 56 10.90 6.36 1.96
C ILE A 56 12.45 6.37 2.08
N PRO A 57 13.03 6.86 3.19
CA PRO A 57 14.48 6.93 3.34
C PRO A 57 15.14 5.55 3.32
N PHE A 58 16.27 5.43 2.62
CA PHE A 58 17.08 4.21 2.59
C PHE A 58 17.40 3.70 4.01
N THR A 59 17.76 4.59 4.92
CA THR A 59 18.10 4.25 6.31
C THR A 59 16.92 3.69 7.11
N ALA A 60 15.68 4.02 6.73
CA ALA A 60 14.49 3.43 7.34
C ALA A 60 14.30 1.99 6.84
N ILE A 61 14.49 1.77 5.53
CA ILE A 61 14.43 0.45 4.91
C ILE A 61 15.52 -0.47 5.49
N ASP A 62 16.76 0.02 5.59
CA ASP A 62 17.91 -0.67 6.20
C ASP A 62 17.63 -1.07 7.65
N ARG A 63 17.13 -0.13 8.47
CA ARG A 63 16.79 -0.41 9.87
C ARG A 63 15.65 -1.42 10.00
N TYR A 64 14.64 -1.35 9.13
CA TYR A 64 13.56 -2.32 9.10
C TYR A 64 14.09 -3.70 8.71
N ALA A 65 14.88 -3.79 7.63
CA ALA A 65 15.48 -5.03 7.16
C ALA A 65 16.26 -5.73 8.28
N GLY A 66 17.15 -5.01 8.97
CA GLY A 66 17.89 -5.58 10.11
C GLY A 66 17.01 -5.97 11.29
N ARG A 67 15.88 -5.29 11.54
CA ARG A 67 14.95 -5.65 12.61
C ARG A 67 14.19 -6.96 12.34
N PHE A 68 13.98 -7.28 11.08
CA PHE A 68 13.24 -8.47 10.63
C PHE A 68 14.16 -9.58 10.09
N GLY A 69 15.47 -9.46 10.27
CA GLY A 69 16.46 -10.50 9.95
C GLY A 69 16.78 -10.63 8.45
N ILE A 70 16.59 -9.56 7.68
CA ILE A 70 17.02 -9.49 6.27
C ILE A 70 18.49 -9.03 6.27
N ASP A 71 19.39 -9.96 6.57
CA ASP A 71 20.81 -9.66 6.80
C ASP A 71 21.71 -10.00 5.58
N ASP A 72 21.21 -10.81 4.65
CA ASP A 72 21.90 -11.10 3.40
C ASP A 72 21.82 -9.90 2.44
N ARG A 73 22.94 -9.60 1.75
CA ARG A 73 23.03 -8.42 0.88
C ARG A 73 22.12 -8.53 -0.33
N ASP A 74 21.98 -9.70 -0.91
CA ASP A 74 21.14 -9.90 -2.09
C ASP A 74 19.66 -9.89 -1.70
N GLU A 75 19.31 -10.44 -0.53
CA GLU A 75 17.99 -10.33 0.06
C GLU A 75 17.62 -8.88 0.36
N PHE A 76 18.52 -8.12 0.99
CA PHE A 76 18.33 -6.71 1.27
C PHE A 76 18.14 -5.92 -0.03
N HIS A 77 18.96 -6.18 -1.06
CA HIS A 77 18.85 -5.50 -2.34
C HIS A 77 17.48 -5.76 -3.01
N ARG A 78 17.00 -7.01 -2.97
CA ARG A 78 15.65 -7.36 -3.45
C ARG A 78 14.55 -6.68 -2.65
N PHE A 79 14.66 -6.68 -1.33
CA PHE A 79 13.70 -6.04 -0.42
C PHE A 79 13.63 -4.53 -0.70
N HIS A 80 14.78 -3.85 -0.72
CA HIS A 80 14.89 -2.43 -1.02
C HIS A 80 14.30 -2.07 -2.40
N ALA A 81 14.60 -2.87 -3.43
CA ALA A 81 14.06 -2.64 -4.77
C ALA A 81 12.53 -2.71 -4.82
N LEU A 82 11.93 -3.69 -4.12
CA LEU A 82 10.48 -3.83 -4.06
C LEU A 82 9.81 -2.68 -3.31
N ILE A 83 10.32 -2.30 -2.13
CA ILE A 83 9.79 -1.17 -1.36
C ILE A 83 9.90 0.13 -2.15
N SER A 84 11.04 0.38 -2.80
CA SER A 84 11.26 1.57 -3.62
C SER A 84 10.31 1.65 -4.81
N ALA A 85 10.05 0.52 -5.48
CA ALA A 85 9.11 0.47 -6.60
C ALA A 85 7.67 0.74 -6.16
N MET A 86 7.24 0.17 -5.03
CA MET A 86 5.93 0.45 -4.44
C MET A 86 5.79 1.92 -4.06
N ASP A 87 6.84 2.50 -3.49
CA ASP A 87 6.84 3.91 -3.09
C ASP A 87 6.78 4.87 -4.27
N ALA A 88 7.52 4.60 -5.34
CA ALA A 88 7.43 5.37 -6.57
C ALA A 88 6.02 5.32 -7.19
N ALA A 89 5.38 4.14 -7.20
CA ALA A 89 4.02 4.00 -7.68
C ALA A 89 3.02 4.78 -6.82
N HIS A 90 3.18 4.76 -5.49
CA HIS A 90 2.36 5.52 -4.56
C HIS A 90 2.51 7.03 -4.75
N GLN A 91 3.75 7.53 -4.87
CA GLN A 91 4.02 8.94 -5.15
C GLN A 91 3.39 9.39 -6.47
N LYS A 92 3.50 8.57 -7.53
CA LYS A 92 2.87 8.86 -8.82
C LYS A 92 1.35 8.96 -8.70
N HIS A 93 0.71 8.01 -8.01
CA HIS A 93 -0.75 8.04 -7.80
C HIS A 93 -1.22 9.33 -7.11
N TRP A 94 -0.49 9.78 -6.08
CA TRP A 94 -0.81 11.03 -5.38
C TRP A 94 -0.54 12.27 -6.23
N ALA A 95 0.56 12.30 -6.99
CA ALA A 95 0.85 13.39 -7.91
C ALA A 95 -0.24 13.52 -8.98
N ASP A 96 -0.70 12.40 -9.52
CA ASP A 96 -1.82 12.34 -10.48
C ASP A 96 -3.11 12.89 -9.85
N LYS A 97 -3.45 12.45 -8.63
CA LYS A 97 -4.64 12.96 -7.90
C LYS A 97 -4.57 14.46 -7.63
N VAL A 98 -3.42 14.98 -7.19
CA VAL A 98 -3.24 16.42 -6.92
C VAL A 98 -3.40 17.23 -8.21
N ARG A 99 -2.82 16.75 -9.32
CA ARG A 99 -2.96 17.39 -10.63
C ARG A 99 -4.42 17.41 -11.09
N ASP A 100 -5.13 16.31 -10.94
CA ASP A 100 -6.51 16.19 -11.40
C ASP A 100 -7.46 17.06 -10.54
N ALA A 101 -7.22 17.16 -9.23
CA ALA A 101 -7.93 18.07 -8.34
C ALA A 101 -7.66 19.56 -8.67
N ALA A 102 -6.48 19.92 -9.16
CA ALA A 102 -6.16 21.28 -9.58
C ALA A 102 -6.79 21.68 -10.94
N ARG A 103 -7.39 20.72 -11.66
CA ARG A 103 -8.02 20.93 -12.98
C ARG A 103 -9.55 21.03 -12.93
N GLY A 104 -10.18 20.67 -11.81
CA GLY A 104 -11.63 20.76 -11.58
C GLY A 104 -12.00 22.01 -10.78
#